data_AF-A0A6P1BZF4-F1
#
_entry.id   AF-A0A6P1BZF4-F1
#
_cell.length_a   1.000
_cell.length_b   1.000
_cell.length_c   1.000
_cell.angle_alpha   90.00
_cell.angle_beta   90.00
_cell.angle_gamma   90.00
#
_symmetry.space_group_name_H-M   'P 1'
#
loop_
_entity.id
_entity.type
_entity.pdbx_description
1 polymer ?
#
loop_
_entity_poly.entity_id
_entity_poly.type
_entity_poly.pdbx_seq_one_letter_code
_entity_poly.pdbx_strand_id
1 'polypeptide(L)' 'SYVIEGAAQLLWGTQVHGLDIGISDVPLDIAGVFISRFDLFAAAVAGSLVALFALFFRYTRTGLSFRAVADHP' A
#
# COMPACT_ATOMS: atom_id res chain seq x y z
N SER A 1 26.82 -15.73 4.60
CA SER A 1 25.40 -15.41 4.80
C SER A 1 25.07 -15.18 6.27
N TYR A 2 25.23 -16.19 7.14
CA TYR A 2 24.84 -16.12 8.55
C TYR A 2 25.45 -14.98 9.39
N VAL A 3 26.73 -14.63 9.21
CA VAL A 3 27.36 -13.53 9.98
C VAL A 3 26.75 -12.17 9.64
N ILE A 4 26.41 -11.96 8.37
CA ILE A 4 25.80 -10.71 7.89
C ILE A 4 24.34 -10.63 8.34
N GLU A 5 23.62 -11.75 8.29
CA GLU A 5 22.23 -11.84 8.72
C GLU A 5 22.07 -11.65 10.24
N GLY A 6 22.97 -12.23 11.03
CA GLY A 6 23.03 -12.02 12.49
C GLY A 6 23.48 -10.60 12.87
N ALA A 7 24.43 -10.00 12.13
CA ALA A 7 24.81 -8.60 12.33
C ALA A 7 23.67 -7.63 11.98
N ALA A 8 22.92 -7.91 10.90
CA ALA A 8 21.74 -7.13 10.53
C ALA A 8 20.65 -7.22 11.60
N GLN A 9 20.38 -8.42 12.14
CA GLN A 9 19.42 -8.62 13.22
C GLN A 9 19.84 -7.96 14.54
N LEU A 10 21.14 -7.91 14.85
CA LEU A 10 21.67 -7.19 16.03
C LEU A 10 21.57 -5.66 15.88
N LEU A 11 21.82 -5.14 14.68
CA LEU A 11 21.82 -3.70 14.41
C LEU A 11 20.40 -3.12 14.23
N TRP A 12 19.51 -3.86 13.57
CA TRP A 12 18.15 -3.40 13.24
C TRP A 12 17.06 -3.98 14.15
N GLY A 13 17.39 -4.98 14.97
CA GLY A 13 16.44 -5.74 15.77
C GLY A 13 15.71 -6.82 14.96
N THR A 14 15.29 -7.88 15.64
CA THR A 14 14.44 -8.95 15.07
C THR A 14 12.95 -8.65 15.20
N GLN A 15 12.61 -7.48 15.73
CA GLN A 15 11.25 -7.14 16.09
C GLN A 15 10.41 -6.92 14.83
N VAL A 16 9.39 -7.75 14.64
CA VAL A 16 8.34 -7.48 13.66
C VAL A 16 7.59 -6.25 14.15
N HIS A 17 7.88 -5.11 13.54
CA HIS A 17 7.17 -3.87 13.84
C HIS A 17 5.81 -3.96 13.16
N GLY A 18 4.83 -4.51 13.87
CA GLY A 18 3.42 -4.40 13.49
C GLY A 18 3.07 -2.93 13.32
N LEU A 19 2.31 -2.62 12.27
CA LEU A 19 1.94 -1.24 11.97
C LEU A 19 0.86 -0.78 12.96
N ASP A 20 1.27 -0.20 14.09
CA ASP A 20 0.36 0.40 15.07
C ASP A 20 0.02 1.85 14.68
N ILE A 21 -0.94 1.97 13.78
CA ILE A 21 -1.47 3.25 13.29
C ILE A 21 -2.74 3.68 14.05
N GLY A 22 -2.98 3.11 15.24
CA GLY A 22 -4.15 3.41 16.07
C GLY A 22 -5.48 2.85 15.53
N ILE A 23 -5.43 1.92 14.58
CA ILE A 23 -6.61 1.20 14.09
C ILE A 23 -6.84 0.01 15.00
N SER A 24 -8.02 -0.03 15.63
CA SER A 24 -8.40 -1.15 16.50
C SER A 24 -8.44 -2.47 15.71
N ASP A 25 -7.67 -3.46 16.16
CA ASP A 25 -7.53 -4.81 15.59
C ASP A 25 -8.78 -5.70 15.74
N VAL A 26 -9.94 -5.10 16.03
CA VAL A 26 -11.21 -5.83 16.11
C VAL A 26 -11.77 -5.97 14.69
N PRO A 27 -11.85 -7.19 14.13
CA PRO A 27 -12.44 -7.39 12.81
C PRO A 27 -13.90 -6.93 12.80
N LEU A 28 -14.32 -6.35 11.68
CA LEU A 28 -15.72 -6.01 11.45
C LEU A 28 -16.47 -7.29 11.08
N ASP A 29 -17.52 -7.62 11.83
CA ASP A 29 -18.47 -8.67 11.45
C ASP A 29 -19.57 -8.05 10.58
N ILE A 30 -19.61 -8.44 9.32
CA ILE A 30 -20.68 -8.09 8.39
C ILE A 30 -21.33 -9.37 7.92
N ALA A 31 -22.56 -9.62 8.37
CA ALA A 31 -23.35 -10.79 7.98
C ALA A 31 -22.63 -12.15 8.20
N GLY A 32 -21.81 -12.26 9.25
CA GLY A 32 -21.01 -13.45 9.56
C GLY A 32 -19.65 -13.50 8.86
N VAL A 33 -19.27 -12.44 8.13
CA VAL A 33 -17.96 -12.30 7.49
C VAL A 33 -17.08 -11.36 8.32
N PHE A 34 -15.92 -11.87 8.73
CA PHE A 34 -14.91 -11.08 9.45
C PHE A 34 -14.00 -10.36 8.47
N ILE A 35 -14.06 -9.02 8.49
CA ILE A 35 -13.24 -8.15 7.66
C ILE A 35 -12.19 -7.46 8.53
N SER A 36 -10.92 -7.60 8.15
CA SER A 36 -9.81 -6.88 8.76
C SER A 36 -9.94 -5.38 8.49
N ARG A 37 -10.01 -4.56 9.55
CA ARG A 37 -10.04 -3.09 9.43
C ARG A 37 -8.75 -2.55 8.83
N PHE A 38 -7.62 -3.20 9.15
CA PHE A 38 -6.32 -2.89 8.58
C PHE A 38 -6.32 -3.07 7.07
N ASP A 39 -6.81 -4.21 6.58
CA ASP A 39 -6.87 -4.49 5.14
C ASP A 39 -7.84 -3.54 4.42
N LEU A 40 -8.96 -3.20 5.07
CA LEU A 40 -9.90 -2.22 4.53
C LEU A 40 -9.27 -0.83 4.37
N PHE A 41 -8.50 -0.39 5.36
CA PHE A 41 -7.76 0.86 5.29
C PHE A 41 -6.68 0.81 4.21
N ALA A 42 -5.88 -0.27 4.17
CA ALA A 42 -4.85 -0.47 3.15
C ALA A 42 -5.46 -0.46 1.73
N ALA A 43 -6.59 -1.15 1.53
CA ALA A 43 -7.32 -1.16 0.27
C ALA A 43 -7.85 0.22 -0.10
N ALA A 44 -8.38 0.99 0.86
CA ALA A 44 -8.84 2.35 0.62
C ALA A 44 -7.70 3.29 0.19
N VAL A 45 -6.55 3.22 0.87
CA VAL A 45 -5.35 3.99 0.51
C VAL A 45 -4.87 3.61 -0.88
N ALA A 46 -4.69 2.31 -1.15
CA ALA A 46 -4.26 1.81 -2.46
C ALA A 46 -5.23 2.24 -3.57
N GLY A 47 -6.53 2.06 -3.36
CA GLY A 47 -7.57 2.48 -4.30
C GLY A 47 -7.55 3.99 -4.56
N SER A 48 -7.34 4.79 -3.52
CA SER A 48 -7.22 6.24 -3.67
C SER A 48 -6.01 6.65 -4.51
N LEU A 49 -4.86 5.99 -4.32
CA LEU A 49 -3.65 6.25 -5.09
C LEU A 49 -3.85 5.89 -6.57
N VAL A 50 -4.45 4.74 -6.85
CA VAL A 50 -4.79 4.32 -8.22
C VAL A 50 -5.75 5.30 -8.86
N ALA A 51 -6.80 5.72 -8.14
CA ALA A 51 -7.75 6.71 -8.63
C ALA A 51 -7.05 8.05 -8.92
N LEU A 52 -6.22 8.55 -8.01
CA LEU A 52 -5.44 9.77 -8.20
C LEU A 52 -4.54 9.69 -9.42
N PHE A 53 -3.84 8.57 -9.62
CA PHE A 53 -2.99 8.35 -10.80
C PHE A 53 -3.82 8.29 -12.08
N ALA A 54 -4.95 7.58 -12.08
CA ALA A 54 -5.84 7.52 -13.22
C ALA A 54 -6.39 8.92 -13.59
N LEU A 55 -6.79 9.70 -12.59
CA LEU A 55 -7.23 11.08 -12.76
C LEU A 55 -6.09 11.98 -13.26
N PHE A 56 -4.87 11.80 -12.74
CA PHE A 56 -3.68 12.51 -13.19
C PHE A 56 -3.44 12.29 -14.69
N PHE A 57 -3.46 11.04 -15.15
CA PHE A 57 -3.29 10.73 -16.58
C PHE A 57 -4.44 11.21 -17.45
N ARG A 58 -5.66 11.21 -16.92
CA ARG A 58 -6.86 11.62 -17.66
C ARG A 58 -7.01 13.12 -17.79
N TYR A 59 -6.64 13.89 -16.77
CA TYR A 59 -6.98 15.31 -16.69
C TYR A 59 -5.78 16.26 -16.75
N THR A 60 -4.55 15.81 -16.50
CA THR A 60 -3.38 16.70 -16.58
C THR A 60 -2.77 16.72 -17.97
N ARG A 61 -2.24 17.88 -18.38
CA ARG A 61 -1.51 18.06 -19.66
C ARG A 61 -0.32 17.10 -19.76
N THR A 62 0.44 16.98 -18.68
CA THR A 62 1.59 16.07 -18.57
C THR A 62 1.14 14.61 -18.72
N GLY A 63 0.08 14.21 -18.01
CA GLY A 63 -0.49 12.87 -18.13
C GLY A 63 -0.96 12.50 -19.54
N LEU A 64 -1.64 13.42 -20.22
CA LEU A 64 -2.06 13.27 -21.61
C LEU A 64 -0.87 13.10 -22.56
N SER A 65 0.22 13.88 -22.36
CA SER A 65 1.42 13.74 -23.17
C SER A 65 2.11 12.39 -23.00
N PHE A 66 2.14 11.82 -21.79
CA PHE A 66 2.72 10.49 -21.57
C PHE A 66 1.89 9.38 -22.20
N ARG A 67 0.56 9.47 -22.15
CA ARG A 67 -0.30 8.52 -22.87
C ARG A 67 -0.09 8.63 -24.39
N ALA A 68 0.00 9.85 -24.92
CA ALA A 68 0.27 10.04 -26.35
C ALA A 68 1.59 9.39 -26.79
N VAL A 69 2.65 9.48 -25.97
CA VAL A 69 3.92 8.79 -26.23
C VAL A 69 3.79 7.27 -26.14
N ALA A 70 3.05 6.75 -25.17
CA ALA A 70 2.83 5.31 -25.01
C ALA A 70 1.94 4.71 -26.10
N ASP A 71 1.05 5.50 -26.72
CA ASP A 71 0.15 5.07 -27.78
C ASP A 71 0.85 5.01 -29.16
N HIS A 72 2.13 5.36 -29.27
CA HIS A 72 2.93 5.21 -30.49
C HIS A 72 3.61 3.82 -30.55
N PRO A 73 3.49 3.06 -31.67
CA PRO A 73 4.08 1.73 -31.83
C PRO A 73 5.60 1.73 -32.02
#